data_AF-A0A2V4VBQ4-F1
#
_entry.id   AF-A0A2V4VBQ4-F1
#
_cell.length_a   1.000
_cell.length_b   1.000
_cell.length_c   1.000
_cell.angle_alpha   90.00
_cell.angle_beta   90.00
_cell.angle_gamma   90.00
#
_symmetry.space_group_name_H-M   'P 1'
#
loop_
_entity.id
_entity.type
_entity.pdbx_description
1 polymer ?
#
loop_
_entity_poly.entity_id
_entity_poly.type
_entity_poly.pdbx_seq_one_letter_code
_entity_poly.pdbx_strand_id
1 'polypeptide(L)'
;MKIKTVWKWTKIIWGLTYIGFVVIFVIVLGFFIAGMLQDKTALIDTVAMSTVTLLLAFASLPNLLIQLLSLLEINQKKTFTATKKCPNCRHTIDLKITED
;
A
#
# COMPACT_ATOMS: atom_id res chain seq x y z
N MET A 1 -14.94 28.33 6.99
CA MET A 1 -14.41 27.67 5.76
C MET A 1 -15.25 26.44 5.44
N LYS A 2 -15.64 26.24 4.17
CA LYS A 2 -16.43 25.06 3.78
C LYS A 2 -15.63 23.78 4.07
N ILE A 3 -16.22 22.80 4.75
CA ILE A 3 -15.61 21.51 5.12
C ILE A 3 -14.92 20.82 3.92
N LYS A 4 -15.53 20.92 2.74
CA LYS A 4 -14.97 20.38 1.48
C LYS A 4 -13.63 21.00 1.09
N THR A 5 -13.41 22.29 1.38
CA THR A 5 -12.15 22.98 1.08
C THR A 5 -11.07 22.52 2.05
N VAL A 6 -11.36 22.45 3.35
CA VAL A 6 -10.40 22.00 4.38
C VAL A 6 -9.88 20.59 4.06
N TRP A 7 -10.78 19.67 3.72
CA TRP A 7 -10.42 18.28 3.41
C TRP A 7 -9.51 18.15 2.17
N LYS A 8 -9.71 18.99 1.16
CA LYS A 8 -8.87 19.03 -0.05
C LYS A 8 -7.44 19.50 0.27
N TRP A 9 -7.30 20.53 1.10
CA TRP A 9 -6.00 21.03 1.54
C TRP A 9 -5.29 20.04 2.46
N THR A 10 -6.01 19.39 3.39
CA THR A 10 -5.44 18.36 4.25
C THR A 10 -4.85 17.20 3.44
N LYS A 11 -5.54 16.75 2.38
CA LYS A 11 -5.05 15.67 1.51
C LYS A 11 -3.78 16.05 0.75
N ILE A 12 -3.71 17.30 0.28
CA ILE A 12 -2.53 17.82 -0.44
C ILE A 12 -1.33 17.92 0.51
N ILE A 13 -1.54 18.50 1.71
CA ILE A 13 -0.49 18.62 2.72
C ILE A 13 0.03 17.24 3.12
N TRP A 14 -0.86 16.28 3.36
CA TRP A 14 -0.49 14.90 3.67
C TRP A 14 0.35 14.24 2.57
N GLY A 15 -0.02 14.43 1.31
CA GLY A 15 0.75 13.93 0.18
C GLY A 15 2.14 14.56 0.10
N LEU A 16 2.23 15.88 0.28
CA LEU A 16 3.50 16.61 0.25
C LEU A 16 4.42 16.19 1.41
N THR A 17 3.88 16.05 2.62
CA THR A 17 4.62 15.58 3.78
C THR A 17 5.10 14.15 3.61
N TYR A 18 4.29 13.29 2.99
CA TYR A 18 4.68 11.91 2.70
C TYR A 18 5.85 11.87 1.72
N ILE A 19 5.77 12.62 0.61
CA ILE A 19 6.87 12.70 -0.37
C ILE A 19 8.14 13.24 0.30
N GLY A 20 8.02 14.32 1.09
CA GLY A 20 9.16 14.86 1.84
C GLY A 20 9.78 13.85 2.79
N PHE A 21 8.95 13.11 3.53
CA PHE A 21 9.40 12.05 4.43
C PHE A 21 10.15 10.94 3.68
N VAL A 22 9.64 10.47 2.54
CA VAL A 22 10.29 9.45 1.72
C VAL A 22 11.66 9.93 1.22
N VAL A 23 11.75 11.17 0.74
CA VAL A 23 13.03 11.75 0.26
C VAL A 23 14.05 11.82 1.39
N ILE A 24 13.66 12.34 2.56
CA ILE A 24 14.54 12.40 3.74
C ILE A 24 14.98 11.00 4.16
N PHE A 25 14.05 10.04 4.19
CA PHE A 25 14.33 8.67 4.55
C PHE A 25 15.38 8.02 3.64
N VAL A 26 15.26 8.20 2.31
CA VAL A 26 16.23 7.69 1.33
C VAL A 26 17.61 8.34 1.52
N ILE A 27 17.65 9.65 1.77
CA ILE A 27 18.92 10.37 2.03
C ILE A 27 19.60 9.83 3.29
N VAL A 28 18.85 9.64 4.37
CA VAL A 28 19.37 9.09 5.62
C VAL A 28 19.90 7.67 5.41
N LEU A 29 19.14 6.81 4.73
CA LEU A 29 19.57 5.45 4.40
C LEU A 29 20.86 5.44 3.57
N GLY A 30 20.93 6.29 2.55
CA GLY A 30 22.12 6.45 1.71
C GLY A 30 23.33 6.91 2.52
N PHE A 31 23.14 7.85 3.45
CA PHE A 31 24.20 8.31 4.34
C PHE A 31 24.71 7.20 5.27
N PHE A 32 23.82 6.41 5.87
CA PHE A 32 24.20 5.27 6.71
C PHE A 32 24.97 4.21 5.91
N ILE A 33 24.49 3.85 4.71
CA ILE A 33 25.16 2.86 3.85
C ILE A 33 26.53 3.37 3.39
N ALA A 34 26.64 4.65 3.02
CA ALA A 34 27.91 5.26 2.63
C ALA A 34 28.91 5.32 3.79
N GLY A 35 28.45 5.67 5.00
CA GLY A 35 29.26 5.66 6.21
C GLY A 35 29.77 4.26 6.56
N MET A 36 28.93 3.24 6.42
CA MET A 36 29.33 1.83 6.57
C MET A 36 30.37 1.39 5.53
N LEU A 37 30.30 1.91 4.30
CA LEU A 37 31.27 1.56 3.26
C LEU A 37 32.67 2.11 3.54
N GLN A 38 32.76 3.26 4.20
CA GLN A 38 34.04 3.89 4.54
C GLN A 38 34.73 3.21 5.72
N ASP A 39 33.96 2.67 6.66
CA ASP A 39 34.49 2.02 7.86
C ASP A 39 34.28 0.50 7.81
N LYS A 40 35.36 -0.24 7.53
CA LYS A 40 35.33 -1.72 7.44
C LYS A 40 34.85 -2.38 8.74
N THR A 41 34.93 -1.69 9.88
CA THR A 41 34.43 -2.20 11.16
C THR A 41 32.91 -2.11 11.27
N ALA A 42 32.29 -1.10 10.67
CA ALA A 42 30.84 -0.91 10.68
C ALA A 42 30.07 -1.92 9.81
N LEU A 43 30.72 -2.50 8.80
CA LEU A 43 30.18 -3.62 8.01
C LEU A 43 30.09 -4.93 8.80
N ILE A 44 30.98 -5.11 9.79
CA ILE A 44 31.04 -6.29 10.66
C ILE A 44 30.20 -6.07 11.92
N ASP A 45 29.91 -4.81 12.26
CA ASP A 45 29.06 -4.45 13.38
C ASP A 45 27.61 -4.88 13.13
N THR A 46 27.22 -5.94 13.84
CA THR A 46 25.88 -6.53 13.79
C THR A 46 24.79 -5.52 14.11
N VAL A 47 25.06 -4.52 14.95
CA VAL A 47 24.07 -3.51 15.36
C VAL A 47 23.76 -2.58 14.20
N ALA A 48 24.80 -2.13 13.50
CA ALA A 48 24.68 -1.23 12.38
C ALA A 48 23.93 -1.92 11.22
N MET A 49 24.36 -3.13 10.84
CA MET A 49 23.69 -3.95 9.82
C MET A 49 22.23 -4.28 10.15
N SER A 50 21.94 -4.63 11.42
CA SER A 50 20.57 -4.92 11.86
C SER A 50 19.66 -3.69 11.74
N THR A 51 20.19 -2.50 12.04
CA THR A 51 19.44 -1.24 11.95
C THR A 51 19.05 -0.91 10.52
N VAL A 52 19.98 -1.04 9.58
CA VAL A 52 19.71 -0.84 8.14
C VAL A 52 18.69 -1.87 7.63
N THR A 53 18.83 -3.13 8.04
CA THR A 53 17.90 -4.21 7.67
C THR A 53 16.49 -3.94 8.20
N LEU A 54 16.36 -3.45 9.43
CA LEU A 54 15.07 -3.06 10.02
C LEU A 54 14.43 -1.88 9.27
N LEU A 55 15.20 -0.86 8.91
CA LEU A 55 14.71 0.27 8.13
C LEU A 55 14.20 -0.17 6.75
N LEU A 56 14.91 -1.08 6.09
CA LEU A 56 14.49 -1.67 4.82
C LEU A 56 13.22 -2.52 4.98
N ALA A 57 13.10 -3.30 6.05
CA ALA A 57 11.90 -4.06 6.36
C ALA A 57 10.68 -3.13 6.54
N PHE A 58 10.82 -2.03 7.30
CA PHE A 58 9.78 -1.02 7.45
C PHE A 58 9.40 -0.34 6.13
N ALA A 59 10.36 -0.08 5.25
CA ALA A 59 10.08 0.49 3.93
C ALA A 59 9.29 -0.49 3.03
N SER A 60 9.45 -1.80 3.21
CA SER A 60 8.76 -2.83 2.42
C SER A 60 7.32 -3.14 2.88
N LEU A 61 7.03 -2.92 4.16
CA LEU A 61 5.74 -3.21 4.81
C LEU A 61 4.51 -2.57 4.13
N PRO A 62 4.53 -1.29 3.71
CA PRO A 62 3.38 -0.67 3.06
C PRO A 62 2.95 -1.40 1.78
N ASN A 63 3.91 -1.83 0.97
CA ASN A 63 3.63 -2.56 -0.27
C ASN A 63 3.08 -3.96 0.01
N LEU A 64 3.62 -4.64 1.04
CA LEU A 64 3.09 -5.93 1.49
C LEU A 64 1.64 -5.83 1.96
N LEU A 65 1.29 -4.79 2.72
CA LEU A 65 -0.08 -4.54 3.17
C LEU A 65 -1.05 -4.34 1.99
N ILE A 66 -0.66 -3.58 0.97
CA ILE A 66 -1.48 -3.38 -0.24
C ILE A 66 -1.68 -4.70 -0.99
N GLN A 67 -0.64 -5.53 -1.09
CA GLN A 67 -0.75 -6.85 -1.69
C GLN A 67 -1.69 -7.76 -0.89
N LEU A 68 -1.55 -7.84 0.44
CA LEU A 68 -2.45 -8.64 1.27
C LEU A 68 -3.91 -8.19 1.14
N LEU A 69 -4.17 -6.87 1.10
CA LEU A 69 -5.51 -6.33 0.88
C LEU A 69 -6.06 -6.71 -0.49
N SER A 70 -5.25 -6.63 -1.55
CA SER A 70 -5.66 -7.04 -2.89
C SER A 70 -5.97 -8.54 -2.97
N LEU A 71 -5.17 -9.40 -2.32
CA LEU A 71 -5.45 -10.83 -2.22
C LEU A 71 -6.74 -11.12 -1.42
N LEU A 72 -7.00 -10.35 -0.37
CA LEU A 72 -8.22 -10.49 0.44
C LEU A 72 -9.47 -10.04 -0.33
N GLU A 73 -9.35 -8.98 -1.15
CA GLU A 73 -10.42 -8.45 -1.98
C GLU A 73 -10.73 -9.36 -3.19
N ILE A 74 -9.71 -10.04 -3.74
CA ILE A 74 -9.89 -11.11 -4.73
C ILE A 74 -10.63 -12.33 -4.13
N ASN A 75 -10.47 -12.58 -2.83
CA ASN A 75 -11.14 -13.68 -2.11
C ASN A 75 -12.61 -13.37 -1.77
N GLN A 76 -13.08 -12.14 -2.00
CA GLN A 76 -14.52 -11.86 -2.03
C GLN A 76 -15.07 -12.46 -3.32
N LYS A 77 -15.66 -13.66 -3.23
CA LYS A 77 -16.33 -14.37 -4.32
C LYS A 77 -17.08 -13.37 -5.20
N LYS A 78 -16.65 -13.25 -6.47
CA LYS A 78 -17.23 -12.28 -7.40
C LYS A 78 -18.72 -12.61 -7.55
N THR A 79 -19.56 -11.64 -7.20
CA THR A 79 -21.01 -11.75 -7.37
C THR A 79 -21.35 -11.20 -8.76
N PHE A 80 -21.68 -12.10 -9.68
CA PHE A 80 -22.09 -11.74 -11.03
C PHE A 80 -23.60 -11.60 -11.06
N THR A 81 -24.11 -10.45 -11.51
CA THR A 81 -25.54 -10.25 -11.77
C THR A 81 -25.84 -10.60 -13.23
N ALA A 82 -26.47 -11.74 -13.47
CA ALA A 82 -26.93 -12.15 -14.78
C ALA A 82 -28.42 -11.77 -14.97
N THR A 83 -28.70 -10.92 -15.94
CA THR A 83 -30.05 -10.57 -16.38
C THR A 83 -30.57 -11.63 -17.35
N LYS A 84 -31.63 -12.36 -17.00
CA LYS A 84 -32.34 -13.26 -17.92
C LYS A 84 -33.81 -12.88 -18.05
N LYS A 85 -34.40 -13.13 -19.23
CA LYS A 85 -35.85 -13.01 -19.43
C LYS A 85 -36.55 -14.30 -19.00
N CYS A 86 -37.56 -14.17 -18.15
CA CYS A 86 -38.46 -15.26 -17.77
C CYS A 86 -39.13 -15.84 -19.03
N PRO A 87 -39.02 -17.14 -19.32
CA PRO A 87 -39.58 -17.72 -20.54
C PRO A 87 -41.12 -17.68 -20.57
N ASN A 88 -41.77 -17.70 -19.40
CA ASN A 88 -43.23 -17.69 -19.29
C ASN A 88 -43.81 -16.27 -19.23
N CYS A 89 -43.15 -15.39 -18.48
CA CYS A 89 -43.67 -14.08 -18.09
C CYS A 89 -42.97 -12.89 -18.76
N ARG A 90 -41.92 -13.15 -19.57
CA ARG A 90 -41.08 -12.18 -20.32
C ARG A 90 -40.46 -11.05 -19.50
N HIS A 91 -40.65 -11.05 -18.19
CA HIS A 91 -40.05 -10.12 -17.25
C HIS A 91 -38.55 -10.38 -17.14
N THR A 92 -37.76 -9.32 -17.01
CA THR A 92 -36.33 -9.40 -16.72
C THR A 92 -36.13 -9.71 -15.25
N ILE A 93 -35.42 -10.79 -14.96
CA ILE A 93 -35.03 -11.22 -13.62
C ILE A 93 -33.51 -11.16 -13.49
N ASP A 94 -33.05 -10.59 -12.37
CA ASP A 94 -31.64 -10.46 -12.04
C ASP A 94 -31.23 -11.62 -11.14
N LEU A 95 -30.39 -12.52 -11.67
CA LEU A 95 -29.82 -13.64 -10.94
C LEU A 95 -28.47 -13.24 -10.38
N LYS A 96 -28.33 -13.20 -9.05
CA LYS A 96 -27.04 -13.05 -8.38
C LYS A 96 -26.38 -14.42 -8.29
N ILE A 97 -25.32 -14.62 -9.06
CA ILE A 97 -24.54 -15.85 -9.11
C ILE A 97 -23.24 -15.58 -8.36
N THR A 98 -22.92 -16.43 -7.39
CA THR A 98 -21.67 -16.38 -6.63
C THR A 98 -20.77 -17.49 -7.17
N GLU A 99 -19.54 -17.16 -7.60
CA GLU A 99 -18.54 -18.20 -7.95
C GLU A 99 -18.17 -19.01 -6.70
N ASP A 100 -18.21 -20.34 -6.80
CA ASP A 100 -17.80 -21.23 -5.70
C ASP A 100 -16.30 -21.41 -5.55
#